data_AF-A0A7D6Z2K3-F1
#
_entry.id   AF-A0A7D6Z2K3-F1
#
_cell.length_a   1.000
_cell.length_b   1.000
_cell.length_c   1.000
_cell.angle_alpha   90.00
_cell.angle_beta   90.00
_cell.angle_gamma   90.00
#
_symmetry.space_group_name_H-M   'P 1'
#
loop_
_entity.id
_entity.type
_entity.pdbx_description
1 polymer ?
#
loop_
_entity_poly.entity_id
_entity_poly.type
_entity_poly.pdbx_seq_one_letter_code
_entity_poly.pdbx_strand_id
1 'polypeptide(L)'
;MAAPPVPSSGYTPQPGYRAPLPPPNVHTGSIPQAQRPAKPRRGRWGTLLVILVVLVTGVLLRTALNTGLDTAGSGDSVRTTYPSEPGGSTGVAETANNPLVTGADLTLVPAGCKYTPWSTDVDTARTFFETAAACLEKAWQPLFADVGLTFEAPKLVVSEDTSGITTLCTGNSSNFAAFYCSADKTIYMPISQLQTDLIKDNWVVYLSVFAHEYGHHVQAQSGILGKVHAQRREAGTRSATGLELSRRTELQANCFDGMYLASSAGGGSLTSAQIGVARSDMYHRGDSSGDMRDHGSSQNSGAWFELGYDKNRTSQCNTFSASASKVN
;
A
#
# COMPACT_ATOMS: atom_id res chain seq x y z
N MET A 1 36.19 24.58 13.11
CA MET A 1 35.95 23.37 13.92
C MET A 1 35.35 22.34 12.99
N ALA A 2 36.09 21.28 12.65
CA ALA A 2 35.69 20.27 11.67
C ALA A 2 34.92 19.14 12.35
N ALA A 3 33.88 18.62 11.69
CA ALA A 3 33.06 17.51 12.18
C ALA A 3 33.86 16.19 12.21
N PRO A 4 33.62 15.30 13.20
CA PRO A 4 34.30 14.01 13.30
C PRO A 4 33.76 13.01 12.24
N PRO A 5 34.58 12.03 11.82
CA PRO A 5 34.19 11.04 10.82
C PRO A 5 33.22 9.99 11.39
N VAL A 6 32.28 9.55 10.54
CA VAL A 6 31.33 8.47 10.80
C VAL A 6 32.04 7.11 10.70
N PRO A 7 31.86 6.16 11.64
CA PRO A 7 32.47 4.84 11.54
C PRO A 7 31.77 4.00 10.45
N SER A 8 32.57 3.35 9.60
CA SER A 8 32.10 2.40 8.59
C SER A 8 31.64 1.10 9.26
N SER A 9 30.36 0.74 9.13
CA SER A 9 29.87 -0.58 9.48
C SER A 9 30.40 -1.61 8.48
N GLY A 10 31.43 -2.35 8.88
CA GLY A 10 31.94 -3.50 8.13
C GLY A 10 30.94 -4.66 8.21
N TYR A 11 30.03 -4.72 7.25
CA TYR A 11 29.29 -5.95 6.96
C TYR A 11 30.05 -6.73 5.88
N THR A 12 30.68 -7.82 6.26
CA THR A 12 31.24 -8.82 5.35
C THR A 12 30.17 -9.87 5.06
N PRO A 13 29.69 -10.00 3.82
CA PRO A 13 28.73 -11.05 3.47
C PRO A 13 29.34 -12.44 3.67
N GLN A 14 28.54 -13.36 4.22
CA GLN A 14 28.88 -14.79 4.31
C GLN A 14 29.17 -15.37 2.91
N PRO A 15 30.24 -16.18 2.73
CA PRO A 15 30.52 -16.84 1.45
C PRO A 15 29.42 -17.87 1.14
N GLY A 16 28.59 -17.61 0.12
CA GLY A 16 27.58 -18.56 -0.36
C GLY A 16 26.19 -17.99 -0.63
N TYR A 17 25.91 -16.75 -0.23
CA TYR A 17 24.63 -16.09 -0.58
C TYR A 17 24.73 -15.45 -1.97
N ARG A 18 24.16 -16.08 -2.99
CA ARG A 18 23.87 -15.42 -4.27
C ARG A 18 22.51 -14.74 -4.12
N ALA A 19 22.48 -13.41 -4.22
CA ALA A 19 21.24 -12.68 -4.44
C ALA A 19 20.50 -13.28 -5.66
N PRO A 20 19.17 -13.46 -5.59
CA PRO A 20 18.39 -13.84 -6.76
C PRO A 20 18.64 -12.84 -7.89
N LEU A 21 18.92 -13.36 -9.09
CA LEU A 21 19.07 -12.53 -10.27
C LEU A 21 17.75 -11.79 -10.53
N PRO A 22 17.80 -10.49 -10.90
CA PRO A 22 16.62 -9.80 -11.38
C PRO A 22 16.05 -10.56 -12.59
N PRO A 23 14.72 -10.55 -12.79
CA PRO A 23 14.12 -11.16 -13.97
C PRO A 23 14.77 -10.57 -15.25
N PRO A 24 15.04 -11.40 -16.26
CA PRO A 24 15.73 -10.95 -17.47
C PRO A 24 14.90 -9.85 -18.16
N ASN A 25 15.60 -8.78 -18.54
CA ASN A 25 15.08 -7.75 -19.43
C ASN A 25 14.45 -8.42 -20.66
N VAL A 26 13.15 -8.23 -20.85
CA VAL A 26 12.53 -8.49 -22.15
C VAL A 26 13.05 -7.42 -23.08
N HIS A 27 14.14 -7.73 -23.78
CA HIS A 27 14.54 -7.02 -24.98
C HIS A 27 13.38 -7.09 -25.97
N THR A 28 12.72 -5.96 -26.20
CA THR A 28 11.92 -5.76 -27.41
C THR A 28 12.86 -5.81 -28.61
N GLY A 29 13.10 -7.02 -29.11
CA GLY A 29 13.81 -7.25 -30.35
C GLY A 29 13.08 -6.53 -31.49
N SER A 30 13.87 -5.83 -32.30
CA SER A 30 13.48 -5.23 -33.57
C SER A 30 12.74 -6.25 -34.45
N ILE A 31 11.50 -5.92 -34.82
CA ILE A 31 10.70 -6.69 -35.79
C ILE A 31 11.43 -6.69 -37.14
N PRO A 32 11.69 -7.86 -37.78
CA PRO A 32 12.20 -7.91 -39.14
C PRO A 32 11.19 -7.31 -40.13
N GLN A 33 11.62 -6.33 -40.92
CA GLN A 33 10.81 -5.80 -42.03
C GLN A 33 10.50 -6.92 -43.03
N ALA A 34 9.25 -7.35 -43.09
CA ALA A 34 8.76 -8.20 -44.17
C ALA A 34 8.82 -7.45 -45.50
N GLN A 35 9.49 -8.04 -46.49
CA GLN A 35 9.51 -7.55 -47.87
C GLN A 35 8.09 -7.55 -48.44
N ARG A 36 7.68 -6.40 -49.01
CA ARG A 36 6.37 -6.22 -49.62
C ARG A 36 6.26 -7.04 -50.92
N PRO A 37 5.19 -7.83 -51.11
CA PRO A 37 4.90 -8.41 -52.42
C PRO A 37 4.43 -7.34 -53.41
N ALA A 38 4.80 -7.50 -54.68
CA ALA A 38 4.47 -6.58 -55.77
C ALA A 38 2.94 -6.50 -56.02
N LYS A 39 2.43 -5.29 -56.29
CA LYS A 39 1.01 -5.04 -56.56
C LYS A 39 0.58 -5.58 -57.93
N PRO A 40 -0.58 -6.24 -58.06
CA PRO A 40 -1.17 -6.54 -59.36
C PRO A 40 -1.81 -5.29 -59.99
N ARG A 41 -1.62 -5.10 -61.31
CA ARG A 41 -2.26 -4.04 -62.10
C ARG A 41 -3.77 -4.25 -62.11
N ARG A 42 -4.55 -3.32 -61.54
CA ARG A 42 -6.02 -3.33 -61.57
C ARG A 42 -6.54 -2.26 -62.55
N GLY A 43 -7.39 -2.70 -63.49
CA GLY A 43 -8.01 -1.87 -64.51
C GLY A 43 -9.03 -0.85 -63.98
N ARG A 44 -9.30 0.17 -64.80
CA ARG A 44 -10.08 1.41 -64.55
C ARG A 44 -11.54 1.26 -64.09
N TRP A 45 -12.02 0.05 -63.79
CA TRP A 45 -13.41 -0.20 -63.36
C TRP A 45 -13.56 -0.42 -61.83
N GLY A 46 -12.46 -0.62 -61.09
CA GLY A 46 -12.49 -0.77 -59.63
C GLY A 46 -12.47 0.54 -58.83
N THR A 47 -12.11 1.67 -59.46
CA THR A 47 -11.92 2.96 -58.78
C THR A 47 -13.24 3.64 -58.40
N LEU A 48 -14.31 3.43 -59.16
CA LEU A 48 -15.62 4.04 -58.88
C LEU A 48 -16.34 3.39 -57.69
N LEU A 49 -16.19 2.07 -57.50
CA LEU A 49 -16.76 1.37 -56.34
C LEU A 49 -16.01 1.68 -55.03
N VAL A 50 -14.69 1.91 -55.08
CA VAL A 50 -13.91 2.26 -53.89
C VAL A 50 -14.20 3.69 -53.42
N ILE A 51 -14.41 4.65 -54.34
CA ILE A 51 -14.76 6.03 -53.98
C ILE A 51 -16.15 6.09 -53.30
N LEU A 52 -17.12 5.31 -53.77
CA LEU A 52 -18.46 5.27 -53.17
C LEU A 52 -18.44 4.67 -51.74
N VAL A 53 -17.67 3.59 -51.53
CA VAL A 53 -17.53 2.95 -50.21
C VAL A 53 -16.77 3.83 -49.21
N VAL A 54 -15.74 4.57 -49.65
CA VAL A 54 -14.98 5.50 -48.79
C VAL A 54 -15.83 6.72 -48.40
N LEU A 55 -16.71 7.20 -49.27
CA LEU A 55 -17.62 8.31 -48.96
C LEU A 55 -18.72 7.90 -47.97
N VAL A 56 -19.30 6.71 -48.12
CA VAL A 56 -20.34 6.20 -47.20
C VAL A 56 -19.74 5.84 -45.83
N THR A 57 -18.56 5.21 -45.79
CA THR A 57 -17.86 4.93 -44.53
C THR A 57 -17.33 6.20 -43.85
N GLY A 58 -16.86 7.20 -44.61
CA GLY A 58 -16.42 8.50 -44.06
C GLY A 58 -17.55 9.33 -43.45
N VAL A 59 -18.77 9.26 -44.00
CA VAL A 59 -19.95 9.93 -43.43
C VAL A 59 -20.44 9.20 -42.17
N LEU A 60 -20.44 7.87 -42.16
CA LEU A 60 -20.82 7.07 -40.99
C LEU A 60 -19.80 7.17 -39.84
N LEU A 61 -18.50 7.31 -40.14
CA LEU A 61 -17.47 7.53 -39.13
C LEU A 61 -17.57 8.95 -38.52
N ARG A 62 -17.93 9.97 -39.31
CA ARG A 62 -18.15 11.34 -38.82
C ARG A 62 -19.41 11.46 -37.97
N THR A 63 -20.51 10.78 -38.31
CA THR A 63 -21.71 10.79 -37.46
C THR A 63 -21.48 10.01 -36.17
N ALA A 64 -20.76 8.88 -36.19
CA ALA A 64 -20.40 8.11 -35.00
C ALA A 64 -19.37 8.83 -34.09
N LEU A 65 -18.44 9.61 -34.66
CA LEU A 65 -17.53 10.45 -33.89
C LEU A 65 -18.23 11.66 -33.28
N ASN A 66 -19.20 12.28 -33.98
CA ASN A 66 -19.95 13.41 -33.42
C ASN A 66 -20.95 12.96 -32.33
N THR A 67 -21.65 11.83 -32.50
CA THR A 67 -22.50 11.29 -31.42
C THR A 67 -21.70 10.67 -30.26
N GLY A 68 -20.50 10.16 -30.52
CA GLY A 68 -19.57 9.66 -29.51
C GLY A 68 -18.84 10.76 -28.72
N LEU A 69 -18.61 11.93 -29.31
CA LEU A 69 -18.00 13.08 -28.63
C LEU A 69 -19.02 13.85 -27.78
N ASP A 70 -20.29 13.91 -28.20
CA ASP A 70 -21.36 14.51 -27.39
C ASP A 70 -21.70 13.66 -26.14
N THR A 71 -21.44 12.35 -26.19
CA THR A 71 -21.60 11.43 -25.04
C THR A 71 -20.34 11.27 -24.18
N ALA A 72 -19.18 11.78 -24.63
CA ALA A 72 -17.95 11.82 -23.84
C ALA A 72 -17.71 13.18 -23.14
N GLY A 73 -18.47 14.22 -23.51
CA GLY A 73 -18.37 15.58 -22.96
C GLY A 73 -19.38 15.96 -21.88
N SER A 74 -20.33 15.08 -21.54
CA SER A 74 -21.37 15.33 -20.53
C SER A 74 -21.48 14.21 -19.51
N GLY A 75 -20.35 13.61 -19.13
CA GLY A 75 -20.28 12.87 -17.88
C GLY A 75 -20.42 13.88 -16.76
N ASP A 76 -21.61 13.96 -16.17
CA ASP A 76 -21.83 14.61 -14.88
C ASP A 76 -20.62 14.35 -14.00
N SER A 77 -20.07 15.40 -13.41
CA SER A 77 -19.14 15.25 -12.30
C SER A 77 -19.82 14.34 -11.30
N VAL A 78 -19.48 13.04 -11.30
CA VAL A 78 -19.89 12.12 -10.25
C VAL A 78 -19.18 12.64 -9.02
N ARG A 79 -19.88 13.53 -8.32
CA ARG A 79 -19.57 13.97 -6.99
C ARG A 79 -19.70 12.70 -6.17
N THR A 80 -18.60 11.95 -6.07
CA THR A 80 -18.42 10.93 -5.04
C THR A 80 -18.43 11.68 -3.72
N THR A 81 -19.65 12.02 -3.30
CA THR A 81 -19.95 12.42 -1.95
C THR A 81 -19.83 11.12 -1.18
N TYR A 82 -18.61 10.80 -0.77
CA TYR A 82 -18.45 10.02 0.46
C TYR A 82 -19.27 10.78 1.49
N PRO A 83 -20.29 10.16 2.10
CA PRO A 83 -20.91 10.74 3.27
C PRO A 83 -19.77 11.14 4.21
N SER A 84 -19.73 12.40 4.64
CA SER A 84 -19.05 12.73 5.89
C SER A 84 -19.52 11.71 6.91
N GLU A 85 -18.59 10.90 7.41
CA GLU A 85 -18.89 9.63 8.08
C GLU A 85 -20.07 9.77 9.05
N PRO A 86 -21.18 9.04 8.83
CA PRO A 86 -22.25 8.96 9.81
C PRO A 86 -21.82 7.95 10.88
N GLY A 87 -20.92 8.39 11.76
CA GLY A 87 -20.35 7.58 12.84
C GLY A 87 -19.11 8.28 13.38
N GLY A 88 -19.29 9.17 14.35
CA GLY A 88 -18.22 10.01 14.88
C GLY A 88 -16.98 9.23 15.27
N SER A 89 -15.93 9.30 14.43
CA SER A 89 -14.57 9.08 14.89
C SER A 89 -14.30 10.12 15.97
N THR A 90 -13.97 9.66 17.18
CA THR A 90 -13.49 10.52 18.28
C THR A 90 -12.07 11.02 18.02
N GLY A 91 -11.41 10.50 16.98
CA GLY A 91 -10.09 10.90 16.54
C GLY A 91 -10.01 12.38 16.18
N VAL A 92 -8.86 12.99 16.48
CA VAL A 92 -8.59 14.38 16.13
C VAL A 92 -8.22 14.47 14.65
N ALA A 93 -8.97 15.22 13.86
CA ALA A 93 -8.78 15.36 12.42
C ALA A 93 -7.55 16.22 12.04
N GLU A 94 -6.38 15.76 12.42
CA GLU A 94 -5.06 16.37 12.22
C GLU A 94 -4.06 15.36 11.69
N THR A 95 -2.99 15.84 11.03
CA THR A 95 -1.87 15.01 10.56
C THR A 95 -0.65 15.17 11.46
N ALA A 96 0.25 16.10 11.14
CA ALA A 96 1.50 16.33 11.88
C ALA A 96 1.27 16.74 13.34
N ASN A 97 0.12 17.32 13.66
CA ASN A 97 -0.25 17.81 14.98
C ASN A 97 -1.20 16.85 15.74
N ASN A 98 -1.43 15.64 15.23
CA ASN A 98 -2.32 14.71 15.89
C ASN A 98 -1.77 14.30 17.28
N PRO A 99 -2.58 14.23 18.34
CA PRO A 99 -2.13 13.84 19.68
C PRO A 99 -1.37 12.50 19.70
N LEU A 100 -1.76 11.55 18.84
CA LEU A 100 -1.12 10.25 18.70
C LEU A 100 0.38 10.37 18.39
N VAL A 101 0.79 11.36 17.58
CA VAL A 101 2.17 11.51 17.09
C VAL A 101 2.88 12.75 17.62
N THR A 102 2.26 13.45 18.57
CA THR A 102 2.84 14.61 19.26
C THR A 102 3.03 14.36 20.75
N GLY A 103 2.36 13.36 21.34
CA GLY A 103 2.58 12.94 22.72
C GLY A 103 4.01 12.46 22.95
N ALA A 104 4.65 13.00 23.98
CA ALA A 104 5.92 12.49 24.47
C ALA A 104 5.69 11.10 25.10
N ASP A 105 6.64 10.19 24.90
CA ASP A 105 6.68 8.86 25.56
C ASP A 105 5.53 7.88 25.25
N LEU A 106 4.74 8.10 24.20
CA LEU A 106 3.75 7.14 23.73
C LEU A 106 4.41 5.93 23.06
N THR A 107 4.51 4.81 23.78
CA THR A 107 5.16 3.57 23.34
C THR A 107 4.22 2.38 23.43
N LEU A 108 4.35 1.40 22.54
CA LEU A 108 3.62 0.14 22.71
C LEU A 108 4.21 -0.66 23.85
N VAL A 109 3.34 -1.20 24.71
CA VAL A 109 3.75 -2.12 25.78
C VAL A 109 4.26 -3.43 25.19
N PRO A 110 5.25 -4.11 25.79
CA PRO A 110 5.69 -5.43 25.35
C PRO A 110 4.54 -6.44 25.28
N ALA A 111 4.32 -7.06 24.12
CA ALA A 111 3.19 -7.94 23.85
C ALA A 111 3.63 -9.42 23.80
N GLY A 112 3.29 -10.19 24.84
CA GLY A 112 3.52 -11.64 24.92
C GLY A 112 2.50 -12.46 24.13
N CYS A 113 2.52 -12.33 22.81
CA CYS A 113 1.65 -12.98 21.86
C CYS A 113 1.99 -14.46 21.62
N LYS A 114 0.96 -15.31 21.60
CA LYS A 114 1.06 -16.72 21.22
C LYS A 114 0.44 -16.92 19.84
N TYR A 115 1.12 -16.44 18.80
CA TYR A 115 0.64 -16.58 17.41
C TYR A 115 0.37 -18.05 17.10
N THR A 116 -0.81 -18.36 16.56
CA THR A 116 -1.11 -19.71 16.10
C THR A 116 -0.28 -20.05 14.86
N PRO A 117 -0.17 -21.32 14.47
CA PRO A 117 0.57 -21.68 13.27
C PRO A 117 0.03 -20.98 12.02
N TRP A 118 0.95 -20.57 11.15
CA TRP A 118 0.63 -20.08 9.81
C TRP A 118 0.50 -21.23 8.81
N SER A 119 -0.44 -21.12 7.87
CA SER A 119 -0.46 -21.89 6.61
C SER A 119 -1.28 -21.13 5.57
N THR A 120 -1.27 -21.59 4.31
CA THR A 120 -2.11 -21.03 3.23
C THR A 120 -3.54 -21.56 3.24
N ASP A 121 -3.88 -22.46 4.16
CA ASP A 121 -5.28 -22.84 4.40
C ASP A 121 -6.03 -21.68 5.05
N VAL A 122 -7.20 -21.32 4.50
CA VAL A 122 -7.91 -20.09 4.87
C VAL A 122 -8.30 -20.06 6.34
N ASP A 123 -8.75 -21.17 6.92
CA ASP A 123 -9.18 -21.21 8.33
C ASP A 123 -7.99 -21.13 9.29
N THR A 124 -6.88 -21.78 8.92
CA THR A 124 -5.61 -21.67 9.67
C THR A 124 -5.05 -20.24 9.62
N ALA A 125 -4.99 -19.64 8.42
CA ALA A 125 -4.56 -18.26 8.22
C ALA A 125 -5.47 -17.27 8.98
N ARG A 126 -6.79 -17.51 8.97
CA ARG A 126 -7.75 -16.70 9.73
C ARG A 126 -7.43 -16.72 11.22
N THR A 127 -7.24 -17.90 11.79
CA THR A 127 -6.90 -18.03 13.22
C THR A 127 -5.58 -17.33 13.58
N PHE A 128 -4.58 -17.40 12.68
CA PHE A 128 -3.32 -16.67 12.81
C PHE A 128 -3.53 -15.16 12.88
N PHE A 129 -4.27 -14.59 11.93
CA PHE A 129 -4.53 -13.16 11.88
C PHE A 129 -5.47 -12.69 13.00
N GLU A 130 -6.44 -13.49 13.44
CA GLU A 130 -7.29 -13.20 14.61
C GLU A 130 -6.45 -13.11 15.89
N THR A 131 -5.51 -14.03 16.07
CA THR A 131 -4.58 -14.00 17.21
C THR A 131 -3.65 -12.79 17.15
N ALA A 132 -3.19 -12.44 15.94
CA ALA A 132 -2.41 -11.22 15.73
C ALA A 132 -3.21 -9.95 16.03
N ALA A 133 -4.48 -9.89 15.59
CA ALA A 133 -5.39 -8.77 15.81
C ALA A 133 -5.64 -8.52 17.30
N ALA A 134 -5.94 -9.57 18.06
CA ALA A 134 -6.14 -9.47 19.50
C ALA A 134 -4.88 -8.99 20.25
N CYS A 135 -3.70 -9.27 19.69
CA CYS A 135 -2.42 -8.81 20.22
C CYS A 135 -2.12 -7.35 19.89
N LEU A 136 -2.33 -6.95 18.64
CA LEU A 136 -2.24 -5.57 18.19
C LEU A 136 -3.19 -4.67 18.99
N GLU A 137 -4.44 -5.11 19.20
CA GLU A 137 -5.42 -4.41 20.04
C GLU A 137 -4.87 -4.15 21.44
N LYS A 138 -4.38 -5.20 22.12
CA LYS A 138 -3.81 -5.06 23.48
C LYS A 138 -2.59 -4.15 23.53
N ALA A 139 -1.79 -4.11 22.47
CA ALA A 139 -0.63 -3.23 22.40
C ALA A 139 -1.02 -1.76 22.20
N TRP A 140 -2.02 -1.48 21.36
CA TRP A 140 -2.44 -0.12 20.98
C TRP A 140 -3.44 0.52 21.93
N GLN A 141 -4.36 -0.26 22.50
CA GLN A 141 -5.46 0.25 23.33
C GLN A 141 -5.00 1.13 24.51
N PRO A 142 -3.95 0.77 25.30
CA PRO A 142 -3.48 1.62 26.39
C PRO A 142 -3.00 2.99 25.91
N LEU A 143 -2.30 3.02 24.77
CA LEU A 143 -1.76 4.24 24.19
C LEU A 143 -2.87 5.20 23.76
N PHE A 144 -3.96 4.68 23.19
CA PHE A 144 -5.15 5.49 22.87
C PHE A 144 -5.81 6.07 24.12
N ALA A 145 -5.89 5.29 25.20
CA ALA A 145 -6.42 5.77 26.47
C ALA A 145 -5.55 6.91 27.05
N ASP A 146 -4.23 6.83 26.94
CA ASP A 146 -3.29 7.87 27.42
C ASP A 146 -3.48 9.22 26.72
N VAL A 147 -3.90 9.20 25.44
CA VAL A 147 -4.23 10.43 24.68
C VAL A 147 -5.71 10.79 24.70
N GLY A 148 -6.51 10.12 25.53
CA GLY A 148 -7.94 10.40 25.68
C GLY A 148 -8.79 10.05 24.45
N LEU A 149 -8.31 9.14 23.60
CA LEU A 149 -9.04 8.65 22.43
C LEU A 149 -9.67 7.29 22.72
N THR A 150 -10.82 7.03 22.09
CA THR A 150 -11.43 5.70 22.15
C THR A 150 -10.78 4.76 21.13
N PHE A 151 -10.72 3.48 21.46
CA PHE A 151 -10.20 2.46 20.56
C PHE A 151 -11.26 1.37 20.32
N GLU A 152 -11.54 1.06 19.06
CA GLU A 152 -12.42 -0.02 18.64
C GLU A 152 -11.62 -0.94 17.71
N ALA A 153 -11.57 -2.24 17.99
CA ALA A 153 -10.85 -3.20 17.15
C ALA A 153 -11.43 -3.26 15.72
N PRO A 154 -10.58 -3.48 14.69
CA PRO A 154 -11.06 -3.65 13.34
C PRO A 154 -11.72 -5.02 13.18
N LYS A 155 -12.62 -5.13 12.20
CA LYS A 155 -13.05 -6.43 11.68
C LYS A 155 -11.92 -7.05 10.85
N LEU A 156 -12.01 -8.36 10.64
CA LEU A 156 -11.05 -9.11 9.84
C LEU A 156 -11.77 -10.01 8.84
N VAL A 157 -11.35 -9.94 7.58
CA VAL A 157 -11.77 -10.87 6.52
C VAL A 157 -10.53 -11.52 5.94
N VAL A 158 -10.48 -12.84 5.99
CA VAL A 158 -9.43 -13.66 5.37
C VAL A 158 -10.08 -14.55 4.33
N SER A 159 -9.58 -14.47 3.10
CA SER A 159 -10.12 -15.17 1.93
C SER A 159 -8.99 -15.84 1.15
N GLU A 160 -9.34 -16.80 0.29
CA GLU A 160 -8.37 -17.46 -0.59
C GLU A 160 -7.79 -16.45 -1.62
N ASP A 161 -8.66 -15.67 -2.25
CA ASP A 161 -8.33 -14.68 -3.25
C ASP A 161 -9.15 -13.39 -3.09
N THR A 162 -9.12 -12.52 -4.11
CA THR A 162 -9.85 -11.25 -4.11
C THR A 162 -11.31 -11.39 -4.55
N SER A 163 -11.76 -12.59 -4.89
CA SER A 163 -13.11 -12.85 -5.39
C SER A 163 -14.16 -12.54 -4.32
N GLY A 164 -15.19 -11.78 -4.70
CA GLY A 164 -16.31 -11.44 -3.81
C GLY A 164 -16.03 -10.34 -2.79
N ILE A 165 -14.82 -9.78 -2.75
CA ILE A 165 -14.51 -8.59 -1.95
C ILE A 165 -14.95 -7.35 -2.73
N THR A 166 -16.01 -6.71 -2.27
CA THR A 166 -16.51 -5.43 -2.82
C THR A 166 -16.74 -4.48 -1.67
N THR A 167 -15.93 -3.41 -1.62
CA THR A 167 -15.92 -2.43 -0.52
C THR A 167 -16.02 -1.02 -1.08
N LEU A 168 -16.30 -0.03 -0.22
CA LEU A 168 -16.22 1.37 -0.61
C LEU A 168 -14.78 1.82 -0.91
N CYS A 169 -13.77 1.07 -0.46
CA CYS A 169 -12.35 1.38 -0.64
C CYS A 169 -11.78 0.82 -1.95
N THR A 170 -12.27 -0.34 -2.41
CA THR A 170 -11.82 -1.01 -3.65
C THR A 170 -12.78 -0.83 -4.81
N GLY A 171 -14.04 -0.45 -4.54
CA GLY A 171 -15.11 -0.44 -5.53
C GLY A 171 -15.31 -1.82 -6.12
N ASN A 172 -15.37 -1.89 -7.46
CA ASN A 172 -15.46 -3.15 -8.20
C ASN A 172 -14.08 -3.68 -8.66
N SER A 173 -12.98 -3.06 -8.24
CA SER A 173 -11.64 -3.57 -8.55
C SER A 173 -11.40 -4.87 -7.80
N SER A 174 -10.78 -5.85 -8.44
CA SER A 174 -10.20 -7.04 -7.80
C SER A 174 -8.67 -7.01 -7.75
N ASN A 175 -8.07 -5.91 -8.21
CA ASN A 175 -6.62 -5.70 -8.26
C ASN A 175 -6.18 -4.87 -7.06
N PHE A 176 -5.99 -5.54 -5.92
CA PHE A 176 -5.51 -4.97 -4.66
C PHE A 176 -4.76 -6.04 -3.86
N ALA A 177 -3.88 -5.62 -2.97
CA ALA A 177 -3.16 -6.49 -2.05
C ALA A 177 -3.97 -6.70 -0.74
N ALA A 178 -3.30 -7.04 0.38
CA ALA A 178 -3.91 -6.79 1.68
C ALA A 178 -4.25 -5.29 1.82
N PHE A 179 -5.33 -4.97 2.51
CA PHE A 179 -5.71 -3.57 2.75
C PHE A 179 -6.62 -3.41 3.97
N TYR A 180 -6.53 -2.25 4.62
CA TYR A 180 -7.54 -1.75 5.55
C TYR A 180 -8.56 -0.83 4.85
N CYS A 181 -9.84 -1.07 5.06
CA CYS A 181 -10.91 -0.17 4.63
C CYS A 181 -11.44 0.66 5.80
N SER A 182 -11.20 1.98 5.75
CA SER A 182 -11.69 2.91 6.78
C SER A 182 -13.22 3.02 6.84
N ALA A 183 -13.90 2.85 5.70
CA ALA A 183 -15.35 3.01 5.60
C ALA A 183 -16.17 1.93 6.33
N ASP A 184 -15.64 0.71 6.46
CA ASP A 184 -16.28 -0.40 7.19
C ASP A 184 -15.46 -0.93 8.38
N LYS A 185 -14.28 -0.34 8.60
CA LYS A 185 -13.29 -0.65 9.64
C LYS A 185 -12.80 -2.10 9.58
N THR A 186 -12.55 -2.62 8.37
CA THR A 186 -12.15 -4.03 8.15
C THR A 186 -10.76 -4.13 7.53
N ILE A 187 -9.95 -5.07 8.04
CA ILE A 187 -8.71 -5.52 7.38
C ILE A 187 -9.06 -6.73 6.50
N TYR A 188 -8.69 -6.66 5.22
CA TYR A 188 -8.87 -7.71 4.23
C TYR A 188 -7.54 -8.37 3.90
N MET A 189 -7.46 -9.69 4.09
CA MET A 189 -6.26 -10.50 3.88
C MET A 189 -6.54 -11.63 2.85
N PRO A 190 -6.59 -11.33 1.55
CA PRO A 190 -6.65 -12.36 0.52
C PRO A 190 -5.31 -13.09 0.40
N ILE A 191 -5.27 -14.39 0.67
CA ILE A 191 -4.04 -15.19 0.75
C ILE A 191 -3.26 -15.15 -0.57
N SER A 192 -3.94 -15.18 -1.72
CA SER A 192 -3.32 -15.09 -3.04
C SER A 192 -2.49 -13.82 -3.28
N GLN A 193 -2.72 -12.77 -2.49
CA GLN A 193 -2.00 -11.49 -2.59
C GLN A 193 -0.82 -11.38 -1.62
N LEU A 194 -0.58 -12.39 -0.77
CA LEU A 194 0.47 -12.38 0.24
C LEU A 194 1.82 -12.90 -0.27
N GLN A 195 1.95 -13.19 -1.57
CA GLN A 195 3.18 -13.67 -2.20
C GLN A 195 3.72 -14.96 -1.55
N THR A 196 2.82 -15.90 -1.24
CA THR A 196 3.14 -17.10 -0.44
C THR A 196 4.24 -17.96 -1.04
N ASP A 197 4.39 -17.98 -2.36
CA ASP A 197 5.46 -18.72 -3.06
C ASP A 197 6.86 -18.12 -2.80
N LEU A 198 6.94 -16.80 -2.64
CA LEU A 198 8.18 -16.07 -2.37
C LEU A 198 8.53 -16.14 -0.87
N ILE A 199 7.54 -15.86 -0.03
CA ILE A 199 7.72 -15.72 1.42
C ILE A 199 7.80 -17.08 2.14
N LYS A 200 7.10 -18.09 1.62
CA LYS A 200 7.07 -19.46 2.15
C LYS A 200 6.66 -19.47 3.63
N ASP A 201 7.42 -20.17 4.47
CA ASP A 201 7.15 -20.35 5.90
C ASP A 201 7.62 -19.18 6.77
N ASN A 202 8.12 -18.09 6.19
CA ASN A 202 8.55 -16.89 6.92
C ASN A 202 7.34 -16.08 7.42
N TRP A 203 6.58 -16.66 8.34
CA TRP A 203 5.28 -16.14 8.77
C TRP A 203 5.34 -14.73 9.38
N VAL A 204 6.51 -14.33 9.89
CA VAL A 204 6.75 -12.98 10.41
C VAL A 204 6.53 -11.90 9.34
N VAL A 205 6.72 -12.22 8.06
CA VAL A 205 6.43 -11.29 6.96
C VAL A 205 4.92 -11.09 6.82
N TYR A 206 4.10 -12.16 6.90
CA TYR A 206 2.64 -12.01 6.89
C TYR A 206 2.15 -11.27 8.14
N LEU A 207 2.79 -11.48 9.30
CA LEU A 207 2.54 -10.67 10.49
C LEU A 207 2.85 -9.19 10.25
N SER A 208 3.98 -8.88 9.61
CA SER A 208 4.39 -7.51 9.26
C SER A 208 3.38 -6.83 8.35
N VAL A 209 2.94 -7.52 7.29
CA VAL A 209 1.87 -7.03 6.39
C VAL A 209 0.59 -6.77 7.18
N PHE A 210 0.19 -7.69 8.05
CA PHE A 210 -1.00 -7.50 8.88
C PHE A 210 -0.88 -6.31 9.85
N ALA A 211 0.29 -6.14 10.46
CA ALA A 211 0.58 -5.03 11.37
C ALA A 211 0.62 -3.68 10.65
N HIS A 212 1.08 -3.65 9.39
CA HIS A 212 0.96 -2.49 8.51
C HIS A 212 -0.52 -2.10 8.29
N GLU A 213 -1.37 -3.06 7.90
CA GLU A 213 -2.81 -2.78 7.73
C GLU A 213 -3.48 -2.32 9.02
N TYR A 214 -3.06 -2.90 10.15
CA TYR A 214 -3.49 -2.44 11.47
C TYR A 214 -2.98 -1.02 11.78
N GLY A 215 -1.82 -0.63 11.25
CA GLY A 215 -1.32 0.74 11.27
C GLY A 215 -2.28 1.73 10.60
N HIS A 216 -2.88 1.37 9.46
CA HIS A 216 -3.94 2.18 8.85
C HIS A 216 -5.20 2.26 9.72
N HIS A 217 -5.56 1.18 10.40
CA HIS A 217 -6.64 1.21 11.39
C HIS A 217 -6.33 2.20 12.53
N VAL A 218 -5.10 2.20 13.06
CA VAL A 218 -4.63 3.18 14.06
C VAL A 218 -4.70 4.61 13.53
N GLN A 219 -4.31 4.85 12.27
CA GLN A 219 -4.47 6.16 11.63
C GLN A 219 -5.95 6.58 11.51
N ALA A 220 -6.85 5.63 11.23
CA ALA A 220 -8.28 5.90 11.14
C ALA A 220 -8.90 6.25 12.50
N GLN A 221 -8.62 5.44 13.52
CA GLN A 221 -9.12 5.68 14.89
C GLN A 221 -8.59 7.00 15.47
N SER A 222 -7.35 7.37 15.16
CA SER A 222 -6.76 8.64 15.62
C SER A 222 -7.25 9.88 14.84
N GLY A 223 -7.89 9.71 13.69
CA GLY A 223 -8.37 10.80 12.82
C GLY A 223 -7.38 11.25 11.75
N ILE A 224 -6.15 10.72 11.75
CA ILE A 224 -5.11 11.03 10.75
C ILE A 224 -5.57 10.63 9.35
N LEU A 225 -6.05 9.39 9.17
CA LEU A 225 -6.38 8.86 7.85
C LEU A 225 -7.52 9.65 7.19
N GLY A 226 -8.55 9.98 7.96
CA GLY A 226 -9.67 10.82 7.51
C GLY A 226 -9.22 12.21 7.06
N LYS A 227 -8.33 12.85 7.84
CA LYS A 227 -7.74 14.15 7.49
C LYS A 227 -6.94 14.09 6.20
N VAL A 228 -6.08 13.08 6.04
CA VAL A 228 -5.26 12.93 4.83
C VAL A 228 -6.12 12.65 3.61
N HIS A 229 -7.14 11.79 3.72
CA HIS A 229 -8.07 11.54 2.62
C HIS A 229 -8.75 12.82 2.14
N ALA A 230 -9.15 13.71 3.05
CA ALA A 230 -9.72 15.01 2.68
C ALA A 230 -8.69 15.89 1.93
N GLN A 231 -7.46 15.99 2.45
CA GLN A 231 -6.38 16.76 1.81
C GLN A 231 -6.02 16.22 0.42
N ARG A 232 -5.96 14.89 0.26
CA ARG A 232 -5.69 14.24 -1.04
C ARG A 232 -6.79 14.52 -2.07
N ARG A 233 -8.06 14.53 -1.65
CA ARG A 233 -9.18 14.88 -2.56
C ARG A 233 -9.09 16.33 -3.01
N GLU A 234 -8.81 17.25 -2.07
CA GLU A 234 -8.67 18.68 -2.37
C GLU A 234 -7.49 18.96 -3.31
N ALA A 235 -6.33 18.34 -3.07
CA ALA A 235 -5.14 18.51 -3.91
C ALA A 235 -5.22 17.75 -5.25
N GLY A 236 -6.20 16.86 -5.43
CA GLY A 236 -6.21 15.85 -6.49
C GLY A 236 -5.38 14.62 -6.13
N THR A 237 -6.00 13.44 -6.10
CA THR A 237 -5.40 12.22 -5.54
C THR A 237 -4.14 11.72 -6.25
N ARG A 238 -3.97 12.10 -7.53
CA ARG A 238 -2.81 11.79 -8.37
C ARG A 238 -1.90 12.99 -8.64
N SER A 239 -2.15 14.14 -8.02
CA SER A 239 -1.22 15.28 -8.09
C SER A 239 0.05 14.97 -7.29
N ALA A 240 1.12 15.73 -7.51
CA ALA A 240 2.36 15.58 -6.74
C ALA A 240 2.11 15.66 -5.22
N THR A 241 1.28 16.61 -4.79
CA THR A 241 0.86 16.76 -3.38
C THR A 241 0.01 15.58 -2.92
N GLY A 242 -0.96 15.13 -3.72
CA GLY A 242 -1.81 13.99 -3.36
C GLY A 242 -1.04 12.67 -3.24
N LEU A 243 -0.02 12.47 -4.07
CA LEU A 243 0.89 11.34 -4.03
C LEU A 243 1.87 11.41 -2.85
N GLU A 244 2.41 12.59 -2.54
CA GLU A 244 3.24 12.78 -1.33
C GLU A 244 2.46 12.49 -0.04
N LEU A 245 1.21 12.96 0.05
CA LEU A 245 0.32 12.64 1.18
C LEU A 245 0.04 11.13 1.28
N SER A 246 -0.06 10.43 0.15
CA SER A 246 -0.17 8.97 0.11
C SER A 246 1.07 8.33 0.73
N ARG A 247 2.26 8.66 0.23
CA ARG A 247 3.54 8.12 0.73
C ARG A 247 3.74 8.36 2.23
N ARG A 248 3.38 9.54 2.73
CA ARG A 248 3.42 9.84 4.18
C ARG A 248 2.50 8.92 4.98
N THR A 249 1.34 8.57 4.45
CA THR A 249 0.38 7.65 5.08
C THR A 249 0.94 6.23 5.13
N GLU A 250 1.41 5.71 3.99
CA GLU A 250 1.98 4.36 3.88
C GLU A 250 3.23 4.18 4.74
N LEU A 251 4.16 5.14 4.71
CA LEU A 251 5.39 5.08 5.48
C LEU A 251 5.15 5.20 7.00
N GLN A 252 4.06 5.85 7.41
CA GLN A 252 3.69 5.87 8.83
C GLN A 252 3.14 4.52 9.25
N ALA A 253 2.36 3.84 8.40
CA ALA A 253 1.92 2.47 8.66
C ALA A 253 3.12 1.51 8.75
N ASN A 254 4.14 1.64 7.91
CA ASN A 254 5.41 0.91 8.04
C ASN A 254 6.11 1.17 9.39
N CYS A 255 6.12 2.42 9.87
CA CYS A 255 6.68 2.74 11.18
C CYS A 255 5.87 2.09 12.32
N PHE A 256 4.54 2.10 12.22
CA PHE A 256 3.66 1.43 13.19
C PHE A 256 3.81 -0.10 13.19
N ASP A 257 4.03 -0.71 12.02
CA ASP A 257 4.42 -2.12 11.91
C ASP A 257 5.72 -2.39 12.69
N GLY A 258 6.77 -1.61 12.43
CA GLY A 258 8.04 -1.70 13.16
C GLY A 258 7.86 -1.60 14.68
N MET A 259 7.05 -0.63 15.15
CA MET A 259 6.72 -0.48 16.58
C MET A 259 6.09 -1.76 17.15
N TYR A 260 5.13 -2.36 16.44
CA TYR A 260 4.49 -3.58 16.89
C TYR A 260 5.44 -4.78 16.92
N LEU A 261 6.31 -4.93 15.92
CA LEU A 261 7.34 -5.98 15.94
C LEU A 261 8.32 -5.80 17.11
N ALA A 262 8.65 -4.57 17.50
CA ALA A 262 9.43 -4.29 18.70
C ALA A 262 8.68 -4.65 19.99
N SER A 263 7.40 -4.30 20.09
CA SER A 263 6.53 -4.71 21.20
C SER A 263 6.45 -6.23 21.34
N SER A 264 6.22 -6.94 20.24
CA SER A 264 6.11 -8.41 20.21
C SER A 264 7.44 -9.10 20.54
N ALA A 265 8.57 -8.59 20.01
CA ALA A 265 9.90 -9.07 20.37
C ALA A 265 10.21 -8.82 21.87
N GLY A 266 9.87 -7.63 22.38
CA GLY A 266 10.03 -7.29 23.80
C GLY A 266 9.18 -8.16 24.73
N GLY A 267 8.04 -8.65 24.24
CA GLY A 267 7.19 -9.63 24.94
C GLY A 267 7.68 -11.09 24.83
N GLY A 268 8.76 -11.35 24.09
CA GLY A 268 9.34 -12.67 23.88
C GLY A 268 8.66 -13.51 22.79
N SER A 269 7.79 -12.91 21.98
CA SER A 269 7.01 -13.60 20.95
C SER A 269 7.70 -13.70 19.59
N LEU A 270 8.69 -12.84 19.35
CA LEU A 270 9.51 -12.84 18.14
C LEU A 270 10.99 -12.96 18.48
N THR A 271 11.70 -13.76 17.70
CA THR A 271 13.15 -13.92 17.77
C THR A 271 13.87 -12.86 16.94
N SER A 272 15.13 -12.56 17.26
CA SER A 272 15.95 -11.64 16.46
C SER A 272 16.12 -12.09 15.00
N ALA A 273 16.09 -13.39 14.72
CA ALA A 273 16.14 -13.92 13.36
C ALA A 273 14.88 -13.55 12.56
N GLN A 274 13.70 -13.68 13.17
CA GLN A 274 12.43 -13.30 12.54
C GLN A 274 12.36 -11.78 12.30
N ILE A 275 12.85 -10.98 13.25
CA ILE A 275 12.97 -9.53 13.04
C ILE A 275 13.90 -9.21 11.88
N GLY A 276 15.03 -9.92 11.74
CA GLY A 276 15.94 -9.77 10.61
C GLY A 276 15.28 -10.06 9.26
N VAL A 277 14.41 -11.07 9.21
CA VAL A 277 13.63 -11.41 8.01
C VAL A 277 12.64 -10.30 7.66
N ALA A 278 11.82 -9.85 8.63
CA ALA A 278 10.85 -8.77 8.39
C ALA A 278 11.53 -7.46 7.97
N ARG A 279 12.63 -7.09 8.63
CA ARG A 279 13.45 -5.93 8.29
C ARG A 279 14.00 -6.02 6.86
N SER A 280 14.55 -7.17 6.48
CA SER A 280 15.06 -7.39 5.12
C SER A 280 13.95 -7.27 4.08
N ASP A 281 12.77 -7.82 4.37
CA ASP A 281 11.61 -7.76 3.49
C ASP A 281 11.12 -6.30 3.30
N MET A 282 11.09 -5.48 4.35
CA MET A 282 10.68 -4.07 4.28
C MET A 282 11.56 -3.21 3.36
N TYR A 283 12.84 -3.54 3.20
CA TYR A 283 13.75 -2.89 2.25
C TYR A 283 13.53 -3.29 0.78
N HIS A 284 12.62 -4.22 0.51
CA HIS A 284 12.18 -4.62 -0.83
C HIS A 284 10.73 -4.19 -1.15
N ARG A 285 10.04 -3.53 -0.21
CA ARG A 285 8.67 -3.02 -0.39
C ARG A 285 8.66 -1.54 -0.78
N GLY A 286 7.59 -1.07 -1.39
CA GLY A 286 7.45 0.32 -1.86
C GLY A 286 7.58 0.44 -3.38
N ASP A 287 7.58 1.68 -3.85
CA ASP A 287 7.51 2.05 -5.25
C ASP A 287 8.80 1.71 -6.00
N SER A 288 8.67 0.88 -7.04
CA SER A 288 9.71 0.60 -8.04
C SER A 288 9.78 1.68 -9.12
N SER A 289 10.80 1.58 -9.98
CA SER A 289 10.94 2.48 -11.13
C SER A 289 9.79 2.27 -12.11
N GLY A 290 8.99 3.33 -12.33
CA GLY A 290 7.83 3.30 -13.22
C GLY A 290 6.49 3.17 -12.51
N ASP A 291 6.50 2.89 -11.21
CA ASP A 291 5.30 2.82 -10.39
C ASP A 291 4.71 4.22 -10.15
N MET A 292 3.43 4.24 -9.78
CA MET A 292 2.83 5.42 -9.16
C MET A 292 3.61 5.70 -7.86
N ARG A 293 3.91 6.97 -7.59
CA ARG A 293 4.69 7.35 -6.41
C ARG A 293 3.82 7.51 -5.17
N ASP A 294 3.13 6.45 -4.75
CA ASP A 294 2.13 6.47 -3.68
C ASP A 294 2.51 5.71 -2.40
N HIS A 295 3.57 4.88 -2.40
CA HIS A 295 4.03 4.13 -1.22
C HIS A 295 5.46 4.51 -0.74
N GLY A 296 6.20 5.29 -1.52
CA GLY A 296 7.55 5.75 -1.19
C GLY A 296 8.61 4.75 -1.66
N SER A 297 9.89 5.13 -1.67
CA SER A 297 10.96 4.23 -2.08
C SER A 297 11.16 3.09 -1.09
N SER A 298 11.76 1.98 -1.55
CA SER A 298 12.04 0.86 -0.66
C SER A 298 13.05 1.17 0.44
N GLN A 299 13.98 2.09 0.18
CA GLN A 299 14.82 2.66 1.23
C GLN A 299 14.01 3.40 2.30
N ASN A 300 12.98 4.16 1.91
CA ASN A 300 12.12 4.84 2.87
C ASN A 300 11.23 3.86 3.63
N SER A 301 10.69 2.84 2.95
CA SER A 301 9.92 1.75 3.56
C SER A 301 10.70 1.10 4.71
N GLY A 302 11.89 0.56 4.41
CA GLY A 302 12.75 -0.06 5.41
C GLY A 302 13.18 0.92 6.51
N ALA A 303 13.55 2.16 6.17
CA ALA A 303 14.01 3.14 7.16
C ALA A 303 12.92 3.56 8.16
N TRP A 304 11.66 3.70 7.73
CA TRP A 304 10.55 4.01 8.64
C TRP A 304 10.16 2.82 9.50
N PHE A 305 10.15 1.61 8.94
CA PHE A 305 9.99 0.38 9.72
C PHE A 305 11.07 0.26 10.81
N GLU A 306 12.35 0.43 10.44
CA GLU A 306 13.44 0.37 11.42
C GLU A 306 13.33 1.45 12.49
N LEU A 307 12.96 2.67 12.13
CA LEU A 307 12.74 3.75 13.10
C LEU A 307 11.65 3.37 14.11
N GLY A 308 10.54 2.80 13.63
CA GLY A 308 9.46 2.29 14.46
C GLY A 308 9.94 1.19 15.41
N TYR A 309 10.67 0.21 14.88
CA TYR A 309 11.20 -0.90 15.66
C TYR A 309 12.22 -0.44 16.71
N ASP A 310 13.21 0.37 16.31
CA ASP A 310 14.31 0.77 17.18
C ASP A 310 13.87 1.76 18.27
N LYS A 311 12.83 2.56 18.01
CA LYS A 311 12.37 3.60 18.95
C LYS A 311 11.12 3.23 19.73
N ASN A 312 10.23 2.42 19.15
CA ASN A 312 8.92 2.07 19.70
C ASN A 312 8.16 3.30 20.24
N ARG A 313 8.08 4.38 19.45
CA ARG A 313 7.52 5.68 19.88
C ARG A 313 6.73 6.32 18.76
N THR A 314 5.45 6.61 18.97
CA THR A 314 4.58 7.14 17.91
C THR A 314 5.02 8.53 17.43
N SER A 315 5.60 9.35 18.29
CA SER A 315 6.18 10.64 17.92
C SER A 315 7.37 10.53 16.96
N GLN A 316 8.08 9.40 16.95
CA GLN A 316 9.11 9.13 15.96
C GLN A 316 8.51 8.74 14.61
N CYS A 317 7.27 8.26 14.56
CA CYS A 317 6.53 7.91 13.36
C CYS A 317 5.76 9.08 12.71
N ASN A 318 6.11 10.34 13.04
CA ASN A 318 5.45 11.53 12.49
C ASN A 318 5.96 11.85 11.07
N THR A 319 5.56 11.04 10.09
CA THR A 319 5.91 11.22 8.68
C THR A 319 5.41 12.54 8.11
N PHE A 320 4.33 13.13 8.63
CA PHE A 320 3.76 14.40 8.15
C PHE A 320 4.60 15.62 8.53
N SER A 321 5.42 15.51 9.57
CA SER A 321 6.41 16.53 9.95
C SER A 321 7.78 16.36 9.27
N ALA A 322 8.02 15.20 8.63
CA ALA A 322 9.30 14.87 8.03
C ALA A 322 9.56 15.63 6.72
N SER A 323 10.84 15.82 6.37
CA SER A 323 11.22 16.41 5.08
C SER A 323 10.77 15.52 3.91
N ALA A 324 10.50 16.10 2.75
CA ALA A 324 10.06 15.37 1.56
C ALA A 324 11.02 14.23 1.17
N SER A 325 12.34 14.41 1.35
CA SER A 325 13.35 13.37 1.09
C SER A 325 13.22 12.12 1.97
N LYS A 326 12.58 12.22 3.13
CA LYS A 326 12.32 11.10 4.04
C LYS A 326 11.05 10.34 3.67
N VAL A 327 10.27 10.82 2.71
CA VAL A 327 8.97 10.24 2.34
C VAL A 327 8.78 10.12 0.83
N ASN A 328 9.87 10.16 0.07
CA ASN A 328 9.83 10.18 -1.39
C ASN A 328 9.68 8.78 -1.99
#